data_AF-A0A6G9N7U5-F1
#
_entry.id   AF-A0A6G9N7U5-F1
#
_cell.length_a   1.000
_cell.length_b   1.000
_cell.length_c   1.000
_cell.angle_alpha   90.00
_cell.angle_beta   90.00
_cell.angle_gamma   90.00
#
_symmetry.space_group_name_H-M   'P 1'
#
loop_
_entity.id
_entity.type
_entity.pdbx_description
1 polymer ?
#
loop_
_entity_poly.entity_id
_entity_poly.type
_entity_poly.pdbx_seq_one_letter_code
_entity_poly.pdbx_strand_id
1 'polypeptide(L)'
;MSVRRCASAFAALVPAALLLTAPLSAQDDAQYTAQDDLDCAIVISMVLGTLGDNASAEQQKGLVGGLSYFVGRYEARSDRPLETAMLERYRVLRDQDVSARQKVCGARMQGMGQRMQAAGSAISALEDQSPVQ
;
A
#
# COMPACT_ATOMS: atom_id res chain seq x y z
N MET A 1 -5.14 20.48 74.15
CA MET A 1 -6.20 19.72 73.44
C MET A 1 -5.52 18.70 72.55
N SER A 2 -5.92 17.44 72.65
CA SER A 2 -5.27 16.27 72.04
C SER A 2 -6.21 15.63 71.02
N VAL A 3 -5.73 15.34 69.79
CA VAL A 3 -6.20 14.29 68.84
C VAL A 3 -5.05 14.13 67.82
N ARG A 4 -4.19 13.10 67.71
CA ARG A 4 -4.26 11.64 67.47
C ARG A 4 -4.87 11.19 66.12
N ARG A 5 -4.06 10.43 65.36
CA ARG A 5 -4.39 9.44 64.27
C ARG A 5 -4.57 10.08 62.87
N CYS A 6 -4.23 9.46 61.74
CA CYS A 6 -4.16 8.04 61.37
C CYS A 6 -3.11 7.80 60.25
N ALA A 7 -2.66 6.56 60.17
CA ALA A 7 -1.82 5.99 59.12
C ALA A 7 -2.60 5.70 57.81
N SER A 8 -1.84 5.25 56.80
CA SER A 8 -2.27 4.58 55.55
C SER A 8 -2.62 5.53 54.40
N ALA A 9 -2.32 5.27 53.12
CA ALA A 9 -1.98 4.03 52.42
C ALA A 9 -1.19 4.31 51.12
N PHE A 10 -0.49 3.29 50.62
CA PHE A 10 -0.01 3.16 49.25
C PHE A 10 -1.10 3.51 48.21
N ALA A 11 -0.73 4.28 47.18
CA ALA A 11 -1.44 4.28 45.90
C ALA A 11 -0.44 4.51 44.76
N ALA A 12 0.10 3.40 44.23
CA ALA A 12 0.65 3.35 42.89
C ALA A 12 -0.49 3.42 41.88
N LEU A 13 -0.38 4.25 40.84
CA LEU A 13 -1.10 4.08 39.58
C LEU A 13 -0.38 4.87 38.47
N VAL A 14 0.41 4.11 37.71
CA VAL A 14 1.04 4.50 36.45
C VAL A 14 0.00 4.38 35.34
N PRO A 15 -0.22 5.40 34.48
CA PRO A 15 -0.78 5.19 33.16
C PRO A 15 0.26 5.65 32.12
N ALA A 16 1.32 4.85 31.95
CA ALA A 16 2.26 4.95 30.83
C ALA A 16 1.99 3.77 29.88
N ALA A 17 0.85 3.78 29.19
CA ALA A 17 0.50 2.74 28.21
C ALA A 17 -0.44 3.26 27.10
N LEU A 18 -0.24 4.50 26.65
CA LEU A 18 -0.99 5.06 25.50
C LEU A 18 -0.14 5.18 24.22
N LEU A 19 1.01 4.53 24.15
CA LEU A 19 1.84 4.55 22.96
C LEU A 19 1.89 3.15 22.36
N LEU A 20 1.54 3.09 21.07
CA LEU A 20 1.83 2.02 20.10
C LEU A 20 0.71 1.02 19.78
N THR A 21 -0.52 1.49 19.56
CA THR A 21 -1.35 0.87 18.50
C THR A 21 -1.09 1.59 17.18
N ALA A 22 0.17 1.57 16.73
CA ALA A 22 0.43 1.90 15.33
C ALA A 22 -0.18 0.76 14.50
N PRO A 23 -1.06 1.04 13.53
CA PRO A 23 -1.60 -0.01 12.68
C PRO A 23 -0.43 -0.71 11.99
N LEU A 24 -0.28 -2.01 12.25
CA LEU A 24 0.77 -2.86 11.70
C LEU A 24 0.79 -2.82 10.15
N SER A 25 -0.33 -2.41 9.54
CA SER A 25 -0.53 -2.22 8.11
C SER A 25 0.34 -1.11 7.48
N ALA A 26 0.97 -0.22 8.26
CA ALA A 26 1.84 0.83 7.73
C ALA A 26 3.29 0.37 7.50
N GLN A 27 3.71 -0.77 8.06
CA GLN A 27 5.12 -1.19 8.00
C GLN A 27 5.50 -1.86 6.67
N ASP A 28 4.56 -2.47 5.97
CA ASP A 28 4.82 -3.18 4.70
C ASP A 28 5.16 -2.21 3.55
N ASP A 29 4.70 -0.96 3.64
CA ASP A 29 4.89 0.04 2.59
C ASP A 29 6.20 0.84 2.71
N ALA A 30 6.87 0.77 3.87
CA ALA A 30 8.15 1.45 4.11
C ALA A 30 9.33 0.79 3.38
N GLN A 31 9.15 -0.44 2.89
CA GLN A 31 10.21 -1.19 2.23
C GLN A 31 10.46 -0.76 0.78
N TYR A 32 9.47 -0.18 0.09
CA TYR A 32 9.57 0.15 -1.34
C TYR A 32 9.74 1.64 -1.60
N THR A 33 10.71 1.97 -2.45
CA THR A 33 11.02 3.35 -2.84
C THR A 33 10.12 3.85 -3.97
N ALA A 34 10.10 5.17 -4.21
CA ALA A 34 9.47 5.73 -5.40
C ALA A 34 10.07 5.12 -6.69
N GLN A 35 11.37 4.82 -6.70
CA GLN A 35 12.02 4.17 -7.84
C GLN A 35 11.47 2.75 -8.08
N ASP A 36 11.14 1.99 -7.03
CA ASP A 36 10.50 0.68 -7.19
C ASP A 36 9.07 0.77 -7.71
N ASP A 37 8.35 1.84 -7.34
CA ASP A 37 7.03 2.15 -7.91
C ASP A 37 7.15 2.46 -9.41
N LEU A 38 8.10 3.32 -9.80
CA LEU A 38 8.38 3.64 -11.21
C LEU A 38 8.78 2.40 -12.02
N ASP A 39 9.65 1.55 -11.47
CA ASP A 39 10.08 0.31 -12.11
C ASP A 39 8.87 -0.60 -12.38
N CYS A 40 7.94 -0.71 -11.44
CA CYS A 40 6.72 -1.50 -11.63
C CYS A 40 5.75 -0.90 -12.64
N ALA A 41 5.59 0.42 -12.67
CA ALA A 41 4.80 1.10 -13.69
C ALA A 41 5.33 0.79 -15.10
N ILE A 42 6.65 0.90 -15.29
CA ILE A 42 7.31 0.58 -16.57
C ILE A 42 7.09 -0.87 -16.97
N VAL A 43 7.30 -1.83 -16.06
CA VAL A 43 7.10 -3.26 -16.34
C VAL A 43 5.66 -3.55 -16.77
N ILE A 44 4.67 -2.96 -16.08
CA ILE A 44 3.26 -3.15 -16.44
C ILE A 44 2.95 -2.51 -17.80
N SER A 45 3.48 -1.32 -18.09
CA SER A 45 3.33 -0.69 -19.41
C SER A 45 3.92 -1.57 -20.53
N MET A 46 5.08 -2.19 -20.28
CA MET A 46 5.68 -3.14 -21.23
C MET A 46 4.78 -4.37 -21.45
N VAL A 47 4.25 -4.96 -20.38
CA VAL A 47 3.33 -6.11 -20.46
C VAL A 47 2.06 -5.72 -21.22
N LEU A 48 1.48 -4.57 -20.92
CA LEU A 48 0.28 -4.07 -21.58
C LEU A 48 0.52 -3.87 -23.09
N GLY A 49 1.66 -3.27 -23.46
CA GLY A 49 2.05 -3.11 -24.86
C GLY A 49 2.38 -4.42 -25.58
N THR A 50 2.87 -5.44 -24.85
CA THR A 50 3.19 -6.76 -25.42
C THR A 50 1.95 -7.60 -25.65
N LEU A 51 0.99 -7.58 -24.71
CA LEU A 51 -0.25 -8.33 -24.84
C LEU A 51 -1.16 -7.71 -25.92
N GLY A 52 -1.20 -6.37 -26.01
CA GLY A 52 -2.03 -5.65 -26.96
C GLY A 52 -3.49 -6.12 -26.90
N ASP A 53 -4.06 -6.40 -28.07
CA ASP A 53 -5.45 -6.88 -28.22
C ASP A 53 -5.66 -8.34 -27.79
N ASN A 54 -4.59 -9.07 -27.44
CA ASN A 54 -4.69 -10.47 -27.01
C ASN A 54 -4.99 -10.61 -25.50
N ALA A 55 -5.00 -9.51 -24.73
CA ALA A 55 -5.38 -9.55 -23.32
C ALA A 55 -6.90 -9.73 -23.17
N SER A 56 -7.33 -10.57 -22.22
CA SER A 56 -8.74 -10.57 -21.82
C SER A 56 -9.13 -9.21 -21.21
N ALA A 57 -10.43 -8.89 -21.23
CA ALA A 57 -10.92 -7.66 -20.61
C ALA A 57 -10.58 -7.58 -19.11
N GLU A 58 -10.63 -8.71 -18.39
CA GLU A 58 -10.22 -8.77 -16.98
C GLU A 58 -8.72 -8.52 -16.81
N GLN A 59 -7.89 -9.11 -17.68
CA GLN A 59 -6.44 -8.88 -17.65
C GLN A 59 -6.11 -7.41 -17.91
N GLN A 60 -6.74 -6.80 -18.90
CA GLN A 60 -6.54 -5.39 -19.22
C GLN A 60 -6.94 -4.48 -18.05
N LYS A 61 -8.10 -4.73 -17.41
CA LYS A 61 -8.52 -4.00 -16.21
C LYS A 61 -7.53 -4.16 -15.06
N GLY A 62 -7.05 -5.38 -14.81
CA GLY A 62 -6.07 -5.65 -13.77
C GLY A 62 -4.74 -4.93 -14.00
N LEU A 63 -4.24 -4.93 -15.24
CA LEU A 63 -3.01 -4.24 -15.63
C LEU A 63 -3.16 -2.72 -15.54
N VAL A 64 -4.28 -2.15 -16.02
CA VAL A 64 -4.54 -0.70 -15.92
C VAL A 64 -4.70 -0.27 -14.46
N GLY A 65 -5.36 -1.07 -13.63
CA GLY A 65 -5.45 -0.83 -12.18
C GLY A 65 -4.09 -0.87 -11.49
N GLY A 66 -3.26 -1.87 -11.83
CA GLY A 66 -1.89 -1.97 -11.34
C GLY A 66 -1.01 -0.80 -11.77
N LEU A 67 -1.10 -0.38 -13.03
CA LEU A 67 -0.40 0.78 -13.56
C LEU A 67 -0.79 2.04 -12.78
N SER A 68 -2.10 2.28 -12.62
CA SER A 68 -2.62 3.43 -11.89
C SER A 68 -2.14 3.46 -10.44
N TYR A 69 -2.10 2.29 -9.78
CA TYR A 69 -1.60 2.16 -8.41
C TYR A 69 -0.12 2.56 -8.27
N PHE A 70 0.75 2.05 -9.14
CA PHE A 70 2.18 2.37 -9.05
C PHE A 70 2.50 3.79 -9.50
N VAL A 71 1.82 4.29 -10.54
CA VAL A 71 1.96 5.69 -10.97
C VAL A 71 1.55 6.64 -9.84
N GLY A 72 0.37 6.45 -9.25
CA GLY A 72 -0.09 7.31 -8.16
C GLY A 72 0.84 7.31 -6.94
N ARG A 73 1.43 6.15 -6.60
CA ARG A 73 2.42 6.06 -5.52
C ARG A 73 3.74 6.74 -5.85
N TYR A 74 4.20 6.61 -7.08
CA TYR A 74 5.40 7.30 -7.56
C TYR A 74 5.20 8.81 -7.48
N GLU A 75 4.09 9.33 -8.02
CA GLU A 75 3.77 10.76 -8.03
C GLU A 75 3.59 11.32 -6.61
N ALA A 76 3.03 10.53 -5.69
CA ALA A 76 2.90 10.93 -4.29
C ALA A 76 4.24 11.07 -3.55
N ARG A 77 5.34 10.51 -4.09
CA ARG A 77 6.66 10.43 -3.43
C ARG A 77 7.78 11.08 -4.23
N SER A 78 7.49 11.62 -5.41
CA SER A 78 8.47 12.13 -6.36
C SER A 78 8.04 13.49 -6.90
N ASP A 79 8.97 14.45 -6.92
CA ASP A 79 8.76 15.75 -7.56
C ASP A 79 9.11 15.74 -9.06
N ARG A 80 9.50 14.58 -9.61
CA ARG A 80 9.93 14.46 -11.01
C ARG A 80 8.75 14.14 -11.92
N PRO A 81 8.63 14.80 -13.10
CA PRO A 81 7.61 14.46 -14.08
C PRO A 81 7.66 12.98 -14.49
N LEU A 82 6.50 12.31 -14.44
CA LEU A 82 6.37 10.88 -14.70
C LEU A 82 6.97 10.47 -16.05
N GLU A 83 6.57 11.14 -17.13
CA GLU A 83 7.00 10.80 -18.49
C GLU A 83 8.52 10.84 -18.64
N THR A 84 9.16 11.92 -18.17
CA THR A 84 10.62 12.06 -18.20
C THR A 84 11.30 10.95 -17.40
N ALA A 85 10.82 10.67 -16.19
CA ALA A 85 11.39 9.64 -15.34
C ALA A 85 11.23 8.23 -15.93
N MET A 86 10.06 7.93 -16.53
CA MET A 86 9.82 6.65 -17.21
C MET A 86 10.77 6.45 -18.37
N LEU A 87 10.95 7.44 -19.24
CA LEU A 87 11.82 7.34 -20.42
C LEU A 87 13.29 7.14 -20.05
N GLU A 88 13.79 7.89 -19.07
CA GLU A 88 15.16 7.72 -18.57
C GLU A 88 15.35 6.35 -17.95
N ARG A 89 14.41 5.93 -17.10
CA ARG A 89 14.53 4.68 -16.36
C ARG A 89 14.36 3.45 -17.26
N TYR A 90 13.48 3.50 -18.25
CA TYR A 90 13.25 2.41 -19.19
C TYR A 90 14.52 1.95 -19.89
N ARG A 91 15.40 2.89 -20.26
CA ARG A 91 16.70 2.56 -20.89
C ARG A 91 17.57 1.67 -20.00
N VAL A 92 17.56 1.92 -18.70
CA VAL A 92 18.31 1.12 -17.72
C VAL A 92 17.62 -0.22 -17.49
N LEU A 93 16.29 -0.22 -17.41
CA LEU A 93 15.48 -1.40 -17.08
C LEU A 93 15.46 -2.44 -18.21
N ARG A 94 15.48 -1.99 -19.47
CA ARG A 94 15.53 -2.87 -20.65
C ARG A 94 16.76 -3.79 -20.65
N ASP A 95 17.88 -3.30 -20.11
CA ASP A 95 19.15 -4.01 -20.10
C ASP A 95 19.30 -4.89 -18.82
N GLN A 96 18.28 -4.93 -17.96
CA GLN A 96 18.23 -5.73 -16.73
C GLN A 96 17.29 -6.95 -16.86
N ASP A 97 17.35 -7.88 -15.90
CA ASP A 97 16.40 -8.99 -15.81
C ASP A 97 15.01 -8.49 -15.39
N VAL A 98 14.19 -8.18 -16.39
CA VAL A 98 12.79 -7.77 -16.24
C VAL A 98 11.94 -8.85 -15.55
N SER A 99 12.33 -10.13 -15.64
CA SER A 99 11.54 -11.24 -15.07
C SER A 99 11.52 -11.20 -13.54
N ALA A 100 12.65 -10.84 -12.91
CA ALA A 100 12.73 -10.68 -11.46
C ALA A 100 11.84 -9.53 -10.99
N ARG A 101 11.85 -8.39 -11.71
CA ARG A 101 10.99 -7.25 -11.41
C ARG A 101 9.51 -7.59 -11.61
N GLN A 102 9.16 -8.33 -12.66
CA GLN A 102 7.78 -8.77 -12.90
C GLN A 102 7.21 -9.57 -11.73
N LYS A 103 8.00 -10.48 -11.13
CA LYS A 103 7.56 -11.24 -9.93
C LYS A 103 7.28 -10.32 -8.74
N VAL A 104 8.17 -9.37 -8.47
CA VAL A 104 8.00 -8.40 -7.38
C VAL A 104 6.77 -7.54 -7.60
N CYS A 105 6.61 -6.97 -8.80
CA CYS A 105 5.46 -6.12 -9.13
C CYS A 105 4.14 -6.90 -9.08
N GLY A 106 4.13 -8.15 -9.55
CA GLY A 106 2.98 -9.05 -9.45
C GLY A 106 2.58 -9.35 -8.00
N ALA A 107 3.54 -9.66 -7.13
CA ALA A 107 3.28 -9.88 -5.71
C ALA A 107 2.68 -8.62 -5.04
N ARG A 108 3.20 -7.43 -5.38
CA ARG A 108 2.69 -6.15 -4.87
C ARG A 108 1.27 -5.86 -5.37
N MET A 109 0.96 -6.15 -6.64
CA MET A 109 -0.40 -6.05 -7.17
C MET A 109 -1.37 -7.02 -6.49
N GLN A 110 -0.94 -8.26 -6.25
CA GLN A 110 -1.74 -9.24 -5.53
C GLN A 110 -2.04 -8.76 -4.10
N GLY A 111 -1.03 -8.26 -3.39
CA GLY A 111 -1.21 -7.68 -2.05
C GLY A 111 -2.17 -6.49 -2.04
N MET A 112 -2.07 -5.60 -3.04
CA MET A 112 -3.06 -4.53 -3.23
C MET A 112 -4.47 -5.10 -3.43
N GLY A 113 -4.65 -6.08 -4.31
CA GLY A 113 -5.95 -6.69 -4.57
C GLY A 113 -6.58 -7.31 -3.32
N GLN A 114 -5.78 -8.02 -2.51
CA GLN A 114 -6.23 -8.58 -1.23
C GLN A 114 -6.70 -7.49 -0.26
N ARG A 115 -5.96 -6.37 -0.14
CA ARG A 115 -6.37 -5.25 0.70
C ARG A 115 -7.67 -4.60 0.22
N MET A 116 -7.84 -4.43 -1.09
CA MET A 116 -9.07 -3.86 -1.66
C MET A 116 -10.26 -4.78 -1.43
N GLN A 117 -10.09 -6.10 -1.61
CA GLN A 117 -11.13 -7.08 -1.31
C GLN A 117 -11.53 -7.05 0.17
N ALA A 118 -10.53 -7.06 1.07
CA ALA A 118 -10.79 -6.98 2.51
C ALA A 118 -11.54 -5.70 2.90
N ALA A 119 -11.13 -4.55 2.34
CA ALA A 119 -11.81 -3.28 2.56
C ALA A 119 -13.26 -3.30 2.04
N GLY A 120 -13.48 -3.83 0.83
CA GLY A 120 -14.82 -3.98 0.26
C GLY A 120 -15.74 -4.83 1.12
N SER A 121 -15.26 -6.00 1.56
CA SER A 121 -16.02 -6.87 2.47
C SER A 121 -16.36 -6.18 3.80
N ALA A 122 -15.44 -5.39 4.34
CA ALA A 122 -15.69 -4.65 5.58
C ALA A 122 -16.75 -3.55 5.39
N ILE A 123 -16.74 -2.85 4.26
CA ILE A 123 -17.74 -1.82 3.92
C ILE A 123 -19.12 -2.47 3.78
N SER A 124 -19.23 -3.55 3.00
CA SER A 124 -20.52 -4.25 2.81
C SER A 124 -21.11 -4.74 4.14
N ALA A 125 -20.26 -5.24 5.05
CA ALA A 125 -20.72 -5.66 6.37
C ALA A 125 -21.30 -4.50 7.21
N LEU A 126 -20.81 -3.26 7.02
CA LEU A 126 -21.35 -2.08 7.70
C LEU A 126 -22.69 -1.62 7.11
N GLU A 127 -22.86 -1.77 5.79
CA GLU A 127 -24.11 -1.45 5.09
C GLU A 127 -25.23 -2.41 5.52
N ASP A 128 -24.95 -3.71 5.61
CA ASP A 128 -25.91 -4.72 6.07
C ASP A 128 -26.38 -4.50 7.51
N GLN A 129 -25.54 -3.87 8.35
CA GLN A 129 -25.84 -3.54 9.74
C GLN A 129 -26.60 -2.23 9.92
N SER A 130 -26.70 -1.42 8.86
CA SER A 130 -27.40 -0.14 8.87
C SER A 130 -28.73 -0.30 8.13
N PRO A 131 -29.78 -0.89 8.74
CA PRO A 131 -31.09 -0.89 8.12
C PRO A 131 -31.47 0.58 7.88
N VAL A 132 -31.70 0.92 6.62
CA VAL A 132 -32.27 2.20 6.20
C VAL A 132 -33.52 2.43 7.04
N GLN A 133 -33.46 3.37 7.99
CA GLN A 133 -34.61 3.83 8.76
C GLN A 133 -35.45 4.78 7.93
#